data_AF-A0A1E4SFM5-F1
#
_entry.id   AF-A0A1E4SFM5-F1
#
_cell.length_a   1.000
_cell.length_b   1.000
_cell.length_c   1.000
_cell.angle_alpha   90.00
_cell.angle_beta   90.00
_cell.angle_gamma   90.00
#
_symmetry.space_group_name_H-M   'P 1'
#
loop_
_entity.id
_entity.type
_entity.pdbx_description
1 polymer ?
#
loop_
_entity_poly.entity_id
_entity_poly.type
_entity_poly.pdbx_seq_one_letter_code
_entity_poly.pdbx_strand_id
1 'polypeptide(L)'
;MFLPLFLLTLAFVALSAVFIFGDLPSLRATPIHKLRLQLVLLWNRLAASYHHIDTNVCHGRLAFYLNAVVPVAYLGLVTFCLHQFFSKTYPVLLQTPHGPNRSYIAFTVVLVYVATALAVFSDPGHASDSALRRFRNNQLIFFDNKVCHTCDLVKPARSKHCSVCNSCYLLYDHHCVWINNCVGYYNYRWFVLYLVANINMLVYGGYVCFVSLQFERARLQSPGWWSLISQTTAANEVTGIFVLLCIPFAIIASLFTALHIRYIYLGVTTNELDKWSEIEHLVRLGALYHLQSSDINGETYLEQASTKDGQTVYISLKNEAILIQGSDVHHYDLRQITSVENELTNIYDRGFWNNARERLLLE
;
A
#
# COMPACT_ATOMS: atom_id res chain seq x y z
N MET A 1 -5.83 4.73 34.00
CA MET A 1 -6.24 4.61 32.57
C MET A 1 -5.05 4.40 31.63
N PHE A 2 -3.88 4.96 31.94
CA PHE A 2 -2.61 4.82 31.19
C PHE A 2 -2.06 3.40 31.08
N LEU A 3 -1.91 2.70 32.21
CA LEU A 3 -1.34 1.35 32.21
C LEU A 3 -2.15 0.35 31.34
N PRO A 4 -3.49 0.31 31.40
CA PRO A 4 -4.28 -0.52 30.49
C PRO A 4 -4.09 -0.21 29.00
N LEU A 5 -4.11 1.06 28.61
CA LEU A 5 -3.97 1.45 27.20
C LEU A 5 -2.55 1.19 26.68
N PHE A 6 -1.54 1.48 27.49
CA PHE A 6 -0.15 1.18 27.17
C PHE A 6 0.10 -0.32 27.04
N LEU A 7 -0.39 -1.13 27.99
CA LEU A 7 -0.31 -2.59 27.92
C LEU A 7 -1.06 -3.15 26.72
N LEU A 8 -2.22 -2.60 26.38
CA LEU A 8 -2.99 -3.01 25.20
C LEU A 8 -2.25 -2.67 23.90
N THR A 9 -1.59 -1.51 23.85
CA THR A 9 -0.76 -1.10 22.71
C THR A 9 0.45 -2.01 22.59
N LEU A 10 1.14 -2.30 23.69
CA LEU A 10 2.28 -3.19 23.73
C LEU A 10 1.88 -4.62 23.31
N ALA A 11 0.74 -5.11 23.80
CA ALA A 11 0.20 -6.41 23.42
C ALA A 11 -0.15 -6.46 21.93
N PHE A 12 -0.77 -5.42 21.39
CA PHE A 12 -1.07 -5.32 19.96
C PHE A 12 0.20 -5.31 19.10
N VAL A 13 1.21 -4.52 19.49
CA VAL A 13 2.52 -4.48 18.81
C VAL A 13 3.20 -5.84 18.88
N ALA A 14 3.20 -6.49 20.05
CA ALA A 14 3.78 -7.81 20.23
C ALA A 14 3.07 -8.87 19.38
N LEU A 15 1.73 -8.89 19.38
CA LEU A 15 0.94 -9.82 18.54
C LEU A 15 1.17 -9.56 17.05
N SER A 16 1.23 -8.30 16.63
CA SER A 16 1.56 -7.93 15.25
C SER A 16 2.96 -8.39 14.87
N ALA A 17 3.93 -8.22 15.75
CA ALA A 17 5.31 -8.70 15.54
C ALA A 17 5.37 -10.24 15.43
N VAL A 18 4.64 -10.97 16.27
CA VAL A 18 4.52 -12.45 16.15
C VAL A 18 3.89 -12.83 14.81
N PHE A 19 2.84 -12.13 14.38
CA PHE A 19 2.15 -12.44 13.13
C PHE A 19 3.04 -12.20 11.90
N ILE A 20 3.77 -11.08 11.89
CA ILE A 20 4.64 -10.64 10.78
C ILE A 20 5.96 -11.43 10.76
N PHE A 21 6.66 -11.51 11.90
CA PHE A 21 8.02 -12.05 11.96
C PHE A 21 8.09 -13.50 12.43
N GLY A 22 7.02 -14.07 12.98
CA GLY A 22 7.03 -15.44 13.53
C GLY A 22 7.27 -16.56 12.51
N ASP A 23 7.37 -16.26 11.22
CA ASP A 23 7.71 -17.22 10.16
C ASP A 23 9.17 -17.14 9.69
N LEU A 24 9.97 -16.24 10.27
CA LEU A 24 11.39 -16.13 9.98
C LEU A 24 12.07 -17.49 10.17
N PRO A 25 13.02 -17.89 9.29
CA PRO A 25 13.67 -19.20 9.38
C PRO A 25 14.27 -19.52 10.75
N SER A 26 14.84 -18.50 11.42
CA SER A 26 15.41 -18.62 12.77
C SER A 26 14.38 -18.88 13.87
N LEU A 27 13.10 -18.57 13.63
CA LEU A 27 12.01 -18.68 14.61
C LEU A 27 11.14 -19.93 14.42
N ARG A 28 11.27 -20.68 13.32
CA ARG A 28 10.38 -21.81 12.97
C ARG A 28 10.35 -22.93 14.02
N ALA A 29 11.45 -23.15 14.75
CA ALA A 29 11.52 -24.14 15.82
C ALA A 29 11.10 -23.60 17.22
N THR A 30 10.62 -22.35 17.30
CA THR A 30 10.36 -21.67 18.58
C THR A 30 8.86 -21.63 18.92
N PRO A 31 8.49 -21.37 20.19
CA PRO A 31 7.10 -21.13 20.58
C PRO A 31 6.44 -19.96 19.83
N ILE A 32 7.22 -18.98 19.37
CA ILE A 32 6.72 -17.82 18.60
C ILE A 32 6.07 -18.29 17.30
N HIS A 33 6.72 -19.21 16.58
CA HIS A 33 6.16 -19.78 15.35
C HIS A 33 4.90 -20.60 15.60
N LYS A 34 4.87 -21.39 16.69
CA LYS A 34 3.66 -22.14 17.10
C LYS A 34 2.49 -21.20 17.40
N LEU A 35 2.74 -20.11 18.13
CA LEU A 35 1.74 -19.09 18.41
C LEU A 35 1.24 -18.45 17.11
N ARG A 36 2.14 -18.09 16.19
CA ARG A 36 1.76 -17.58 14.86
C ARG A 36 0.84 -18.55 14.12
N LEU A 37 1.18 -19.84 14.05
CA LEU A 37 0.35 -20.85 13.39
C LEU A 37 -1.04 -20.94 14.01
N GLN A 38 -1.15 -20.91 15.34
CA GLN A 38 -2.45 -20.90 16.02
C GLN A 38 -3.26 -19.65 15.68
N LEU A 39 -2.63 -18.48 15.67
CA LEU A 39 -3.27 -17.21 15.28
C LEU A 39 -3.74 -17.24 13.82
N VAL A 40 -2.93 -17.77 12.90
CA VAL A 40 -3.29 -17.93 11.48
C VAL A 40 -4.45 -18.91 11.31
N LEU A 41 -4.44 -20.04 12.01
CA LEU A 41 -5.55 -21.00 11.97
C LEU A 41 -6.84 -20.41 12.54
N LEU A 42 -6.75 -19.70 13.65
CA LEU A 42 -7.88 -18.97 14.22
C LEU A 42 -8.42 -17.94 13.23
N TRP A 43 -7.53 -17.14 12.63
CA TRP A 43 -7.88 -16.17 11.60
C TRP A 43 -8.58 -16.82 10.41
N ASN A 44 -8.05 -17.93 9.89
CA ASN A 44 -8.65 -18.64 8.76
C ASN A 44 -10.05 -19.16 9.09
N ARG A 45 -10.28 -19.68 10.31
CA ARG A 45 -11.61 -20.11 10.75
C ARG A 45 -12.58 -18.92 10.87
N LEU A 46 -12.12 -17.81 11.43
CA LEU A 46 -12.92 -16.58 11.54
C LEU A 46 -13.25 -16.03 10.16
N ALA A 47 -12.28 -15.98 9.25
CA ALA A 47 -12.45 -15.52 7.87
C ALA A 47 -13.41 -16.42 7.07
N ALA A 48 -13.31 -17.74 7.22
CA ALA A 48 -14.24 -18.69 6.60
C ALA A 48 -15.67 -18.52 7.13
N SER A 49 -15.81 -18.39 8.46
CA SER A 49 -17.12 -18.15 9.10
C SER A 49 -17.71 -16.83 8.64
N TYR A 50 -16.89 -15.79 8.59
CA TYR A 50 -17.24 -14.48 8.07
C TYR A 50 -17.70 -14.56 6.61
N HIS A 51 -16.94 -15.18 5.71
CA HIS A 51 -17.31 -15.34 4.31
C HIS A 51 -18.61 -16.13 4.15
N HIS A 52 -18.83 -17.16 4.97
CA HIS A 52 -20.07 -17.91 4.97
C HIS A 52 -21.27 -17.05 5.40
N ILE A 53 -21.12 -16.24 6.46
CA ILE A 53 -22.18 -15.34 6.92
C ILE A 53 -22.44 -14.24 5.89
N ASP A 54 -21.39 -13.61 5.37
CA ASP A 54 -21.53 -12.50 4.42
C ASP A 54 -22.20 -12.96 3.12
N THR A 55 -21.81 -14.12 2.59
CA THR A 55 -22.40 -14.64 1.34
C THR A 55 -23.81 -15.18 1.53
N ASN A 56 -24.06 -15.98 2.57
CA ASN A 56 -25.34 -16.70 2.73
C ASN A 56 -26.40 -15.94 3.52
N VAL A 57 -26.00 -15.00 4.40
CA VAL A 57 -26.93 -14.27 5.28
C VAL A 57 -27.02 -12.80 4.90
N CYS A 58 -25.86 -12.14 4.71
CA CYS A 58 -25.82 -10.69 4.49
C CYS A 58 -25.77 -10.28 3.01
N HIS A 59 -25.75 -11.25 2.09
CA HIS A 59 -25.66 -11.04 0.64
C HIS A 59 -24.56 -10.03 0.23
N GLY A 60 -23.37 -10.13 0.82
CA GLY A 60 -22.23 -9.26 0.54
C GLY A 60 -22.26 -7.89 1.22
N ARG A 61 -23.32 -7.56 1.97
CA ARG A 61 -23.45 -6.26 2.65
C ARG A 61 -22.53 -6.16 3.87
N LEU A 62 -22.20 -7.27 4.53
CA LEU A 62 -21.34 -7.24 5.71
C LEU A 62 -19.92 -6.82 5.32
N ALA A 63 -19.41 -7.29 4.18
CA ALA A 63 -18.15 -6.81 3.63
C ALA A 63 -18.14 -5.30 3.38
N PHE A 64 -19.20 -4.78 2.77
CA PHE A 64 -19.32 -3.35 2.53
C PHE A 64 -19.22 -2.52 3.82
N TYR A 65 -19.97 -2.91 4.86
CA TYR A 65 -19.95 -2.20 6.15
C TYR A 65 -18.62 -2.37 6.89
N LEU A 66 -18.05 -3.58 6.90
CA LEU A 66 -16.78 -3.84 7.58
C LEU A 66 -15.60 -3.11 6.91
N ASN A 67 -15.62 -2.97 5.59
CA ASN A 67 -14.58 -2.24 4.88
C ASN A 67 -14.59 -0.74 5.25
N ALA A 68 -15.76 -0.17 5.59
CA ALA A 68 -15.88 1.20 6.07
C ALA A 68 -15.43 1.38 7.54
N VAL A 69 -15.29 0.30 8.32
CA VAL A 69 -14.86 0.38 9.73
C VAL A 69 -13.48 1.00 9.84
N VAL A 70 -12.54 0.65 8.95
CA VAL A 70 -11.15 1.14 9.02
C VAL A 70 -11.06 2.66 8.84
N PRO A 71 -11.59 3.28 7.75
CA PRO A 71 -11.54 4.74 7.60
C PRO A 71 -12.34 5.48 8.68
N VAL A 72 -13.48 4.93 9.14
CA VAL A 72 -14.26 5.53 10.23
C VAL A 72 -13.50 5.47 11.56
N ALA A 73 -12.86 4.33 11.87
CA ALA A 73 -12.05 4.18 13.07
C ALA A 73 -10.81 5.10 13.02
N TYR A 74 -10.17 5.24 11.86
CA TYR A 74 -9.09 6.21 11.65
C TYR A 74 -9.57 7.64 11.91
N LEU A 75 -10.69 8.08 11.31
CA LEU A 75 -11.26 9.41 11.54
C LEU A 75 -11.64 9.62 13.01
N GLY A 76 -12.22 8.61 13.65
CA GLY A 76 -12.55 8.63 15.08
C GLY A 76 -11.29 8.80 15.94
N LEU A 77 -10.22 8.06 15.65
CA LEU A 77 -8.94 8.15 16.35
C LEU A 77 -8.29 9.53 16.17
N VAL A 78 -8.20 10.03 14.94
CA VAL A 78 -7.64 11.36 14.66
C VAL A 78 -8.45 12.43 15.40
N THR A 79 -9.78 12.37 15.33
CA THR A 79 -10.66 13.32 16.02
C THR A 79 -10.51 13.25 17.54
N PHE A 80 -10.39 12.05 18.10
CA PHE A 80 -10.13 11.87 19.53
C PHE A 80 -8.77 12.45 19.94
N CYS A 81 -7.71 12.17 19.17
CA CYS A 81 -6.37 12.73 19.42
C CYS A 81 -6.38 14.26 19.33
N LEU A 82 -7.06 14.84 18.34
CA LEU A 82 -7.22 16.29 18.22
C LEU A 82 -8.01 16.87 19.40
N HIS A 83 -9.08 16.21 19.83
CA HIS A 83 -9.82 16.62 21.02
C HIS A 83 -8.94 16.62 22.28
N GLN A 84 -8.15 15.58 22.49
CA GLN A 84 -7.18 15.51 23.59
C GLN A 84 -6.09 16.60 23.46
N PHE A 85 -5.59 16.84 22.25
CA PHE A 85 -4.65 17.92 21.98
C PHE A 85 -5.23 19.29 22.34
N PHE A 86 -6.44 19.63 21.87
CA PHE A 86 -7.05 20.92 22.13
C PHE A 86 -7.51 21.10 23.59
N SER A 87 -7.89 20.02 24.28
CA SER A 87 -8.31 20.09 25.67
C SER A 87 -7.15 20.11 26.67
N LYS A 88 -6.00 19.49 26.35
CA LYS A 88 -4.87 19.31 27.28
C LYS A 88 -3.60 20.03 26.85
N THR A 89 -3.15 19.86 25.61
CA THR A 89 -1.87 20.39 25.12
C THR A 89 -1.99 21.87 24.71
N TYR A 90 -3.05 22.23 23.98
CA TYR A 90 -3.22 23.56 23.42
C TYR A 90 -3.27 24.69 24.48
N PRO A 91 -3.93 24.53 25.65
CA PRO A 91 -3.90 25.55 26.70
C PRO A 91 -2.52 25.82 27.29
N VAL A 92 -1.65 24.80 27.36
CA VAL A 92 -0.24 24.95 27.77
C VAL A 92 0.54 25.68 26.69
N LEU A 93 0.31 25.31 25.43
CA LEU A 93 0.93 25.94 24.27
C LEU A 93 0.63 27.44 24.17
N LEU A 94 -0.57 27.88 24.56
CA LEU A 94 -0.95 29.29 24.58
C LEU A 94 -0.11 30.12 25.58
N GLN A 95 0.48 29.48 26.58
CA GLN A 95 1.35 30.13 27.57
C GLN A 95 2.82 30.18 27.13
N THR A 96 3.17 29.48 26.05
CA THR A 96 4.56 29.41 25.57
C THR A 96 4.95 30.72 24.86
N PRO A 97 6.00 31.44 25.33
CA PRO A 97 6.54 32.60 24.63
C PRO A 97 7.06 32.22 23.24
N HIS A 98 6.69 32.97 22.19
CA HIS A 98 6.99 32.63 20.79
C HIS A 98 6.58 31.21 20.39
N GLY A 99 5.43 30.75 20.89
CA GLY A 99 4.86 29.44 20.55
C GLY A 99 4.61 29.26 19.04
N PRO A 100 4.42 28.01 18.60
CA PRO A 100 4.27 27.66 17.19
C PRO A 100 3.07 28.35 16.52
N ASN A 101 3.17 28.52 15.19
CA ASN A 101 2.22 29.28 14.40
C ASN A 101 0.79 28.70 14.47
N ARG A 102 -0.12 29.46 15.10
CA ARG A 102 -1.53 29.07 15.30
C ARG A 102 -2.30 28.87 13.99
N SER A 103 -2.04 29.68 12.96
CA SER A 103 -2.70 29.51 11.66
C SER A 103 -2.24 28.23 10.98
N TYR A 104 -0.99 27.82 11.19
CA TYR A 104 -0.48 26.58 10.65
C TYR A 104 -1.02 25.34 11.38
N ILE A 105 -1.27 25.43 12.70
CA ILE A 105 -2.02 24.38 13.42
C ILE A 105 -3.42 24.20 12.80
N ALA A 106 -4.15 25.29 12.56
CA ALA A 106 -5.47 25.22 11.93
C ALA A 106 -5.39 24.64 10.50
N PHE A 107 -4.39 25.06 9.72
CA PHE A 107 -4.12 24.50 8.39
C PHE A 107 -3.87 23.00 8.43
N THR A 108 -2.99 22.51 9.31
CA THR A 108 -2.70 21.07 9.47
C THR A 108 -3.96 20.27 9.80
N VAL A 109 -4.81 20.77 10.70
CA VAL A 109 -6.07 20.12 11.06
C VAL A 109 -7.03 20.07 9.87
N VAL A 110 -7.22 21.18 9.16
CA VAL A 110 -8.10 21.20 7.97
C VAL A 110 -7.55 20.30 6.87
N LEU A 111 -6.24 20.36 6.63
CA LEU A 111 -5.58 19.61 5.57
C LEU A 111 -5.76 18.10 5.74
N VAL A 112 -5.61 17.55 6.96
CA VAL A 112 -5.77 16.10 7.17
C VAL A 112 -7.20 15.64 6.87
N TYR A 113 -8.23 16.36 7.32
CA TYR A 113 -9.62 16.00 7.03
C TYR A 113 -9.98 16.15 5.55
N VAL A 114 -9.55 17.25 4.92
CA VAL A 114 -9.80 17.48 3.49
C VAL A 114 -9.10 16.43 2.64
N ALA A 115 -7.83 16.13 2.92
CA ALA A 115 -7.08 15.14 2.17
C ALA A 115 -7.66 13.72 2.35
N THR A 116 -8.08 13.35 3.57
CA THR A 116 -8.80 12.09 3.81
C THR A 116 -10.11 12.03 3.02
N ALA A 117 -10.93 13.08 3.05
CA ALA A 117 -12.18 13.11 2.31
C ALA A 117 -11.95 12.98 0.80
N LEU A 118 -10.97 13.72 0.26
CA LEU A 118 -10.61 13.62 -1.16
C LEU A 118 -10.14 12.23 -1.54
N ALA A 119 -9.30 11.58 -0.73
CA ALA A 119 -8.83 10.22 -1.02
C ALA A 119 -9.95 9.17 -0.94
N VAL A 120 -10.83 9.27 0.07
CA VAL A 120 -11.95 8.34 0.28
C VAL A 120 -13.00 8.45 -0.84
N PHE A 121 -13.38 9.67 -1.23
CA PHE A 121 -14.54 9.90 -2.10
C PHE A 121 -14.19 10.13 -3.57
N SER A 122 -12.91 10.21 -3.94
CA SER A 122 -12.52 10.40 -5.34
C SER A 122 -12.68 9.12 -6.17
N ASP A 123 -13.09 9.29 -7.43
CA ASP A 123 -13.15 8.18 -8.39
C ASP A 123 -11.74 7.65 -8.69
N PRO A 124 -11.47 6.35 -8.52
CA PRO A 124 -10.19 5.76 -8.89
C PRO A 124 -9.97 5.68 -10.40
N GLY A 125 -11.04 5.74 -11.20
CA GLY A 125 -11.00 5.61 -12.66
C GLY A 125 -11.37 4.21 -13.11
N HIS A 126 -12.68 3.99 -13.23
CA HIS A 126 -13.24 2.75 -13.74
C HIS A 126 -12.76 2.44 -15.15
N ALA A 127 -12.40 1.18 -15.40
CA ALA A 127 -12.05 0.71 -16.73
C ALA A 127 -13.31 0.61 -17.59
N SER A 128 -13.19 1.01 -18.85
CA SER A 128 -14.23 0.88 -19.87
C SER A 128 -13.57 0.61 -21.22
N ASP A 129 -14.35 0.15 -22.19
CA ASP A 129 -13.85 -0.14 -23.54
C ASP A 129 -13.26 1.09 -24.22
N SER A 130 -13.76 2.28 -23.90
CA SER A 130 -13.21 3.56 -24.40
C SER A 130 -11.75 3.78 -24.01
N ALA A 131 -11.30 3.18 -22.90
CA ALA A 131 -9.95 3.29 -22.38
C ALA A 131 -8.98 2.23 -22.92
N LEU A 132 -9.45 1.26 -23.74
CA LEU A 132 -8.63 0.16 -24.27
C LEU A 132 -7.35 0.63 -24.96
N ARG A 133 -7.40 1.78 -25.64
CA ARG A 133 -6.28 2.32 -26.40
C ARG A 133 -5.39 3.28 -25.61
N ARG A 134 -5.71 3.58 -24.35
CA ARG A 134 -4.94 4.57 -23.56
C ARG A 134 -3.55 4.07 -23.21
N PHE A 135 -3.41 2.77 -22.96
CA PHE A 135 -2.14 2.14 -22.66
C PHE A 135 -1.92 0.97 -23.62
N ARG A 136 -0.72 0.90 -24.21
CA ARG A 136 -0.34 -0.19 -25.14
C ARG A 136 0.06 -1.43 -24.36
N ASN A 137 -0.38 -2.61 -24.80
CA ASN A 137 0.14 -3.88 -24.28
C ASN A 137 1.62 -4.07 -24.69
N ASN A 138 2.37 -4.80 -23.87
CA ASN A 138 3.78 -5.09 -24.12
C ASN A 138 4.09 -6.59 -24.27
N GLN A 139 3.06 -7.43 -24.25
CA GLN A 139 3.13 -8.90 -24.32
C GLN A 139 4.07 -9.55 -23.28
N LEU A 140 4.32 -8.83 -22.18
CA LEU A 140 5.22 -9.26 -21.12
C LEU A 140 4.48 -9.28 -19.78
N ILE A 141 3.92 -8.14 -19.38
CA ILE A 141 3.13 -8.00 -18.15
C ILE A 141 1.68 -7.59 -18.41
N PHE A 142 1.40 -7.13 -19.64
CA PHE A 142 0.06 -6.84 -20.15
C PHE A 142 -0.09 -7.38 -21.57
N PHE A 143 -1.18 -8.10 -21.81
CA PHE A 143 -1.42 -8.90 -23.01
C PHE A 143 -2.72 -8.50 -23.68
N ASP A 144 -2.80 -8.66 -25.00
CA ASP A 144 -4.02 -8.38 -25.75
C ASP A 144 -5.16 -9.32 -25.39
N ASN A 145 -6.40 -8.82 -25.53
CA ASN A 145 -7.65 -9.59 -25.37
C ASN A 145 -7.79 -10.31 -24.01
N LYS A 146 -7.13 -9.84 -22.95
CA LYS A 146 -7.41 -10.32 -21.58
C LYS A 146 -8.78 -9.82 -21.14
N VAL A 147 -9.73 -10.72 -20.91
CA VAL A 147 -11.08 -10.39 -20.46
C VAL A 147 -11.16 -10.48 -18.94
N CYS A 148 -11.87 -9.54 -18.32
CA CYS A 148 -12.35 -9.69 -16.96
C CYS A 148 -13.75 -10.31 -17.01
N HIS A 149 -13.88 -11.57 -16.62
CA HIS A 149 -15.16 -12.27 -16.62
C HIS A 149 -16.19 -11.67 -15.65
N THR A 150 -15.73 -11.10 -14.53
CA THR A 150 -16.62 -10.48 -13.54
C THR A 150 -17.26 -9.19 -14.05
N CYS A 151 -16.50 -8.38 -14.79
CA CYS A 151 -16.98 -7.10 -15.32
C CYS A 151 -17.42 -7.17 -16.78
N ASP A 152 -17.29 -8.35 -17.41
CA ASP A 152 -17.54 -8.59 -18.83
C ASP A 152 -16.94 -7.53 -19.77
N LEU A 153 -15.64 -7.25 -19.57
CA LEU A 153 -14.92 -6.25 -20.38
C LEU A 153 -13.52 -6.74 -20.76
N VAL A 154 -13.05 -6.29 -21.92
CA VAL A 154 -11.65 -6.46 -22.31
C VAL A 154 -10.82 -5.49 -21.48
N LYS A 155 -9.85 -6.01 -20.72
CA LYS A 155 -9.04 -5.21 -19.80
C LYS A 155 -8.07 -4.32 -20.58
N PRO A 156 -8.15 -2.98 -20.44
CA PRO A 156 -7.10 -2.10 -20.91
C PRO A 156 -5.74 -2.46 -20.27
N ALA A 157 -4.63 -2.21 -20.94
CA ALA A 157 -3.32 -2.37 -20.32
C ALA A 157 -3.23 -1.50 -19.05
N ARG A 158 -2.44 -1.94 -18.06
CA ARG A 158 -2.35 -1.29 -16.73
C ARG A 158 -3.63 -1.31 -15.88
N SER A 159 -4.67 -2.04 -16.30
CA SER A 159 -5.90 -2.22 -15.50
C SER A 159 -5.92 -3.52 -14.68
N LYS A 160 -6.66 -3.52 -13.58
CA LYS A 160 -6.90 -4.71 -12.74
C LYS A 160 -8.29 -4.69 -12.12
N HIS A 161 -8.89 -5.87 -12.03
CA HIS A 161 -10.11 -6.10 -11.26
C HIS A 161 -9.75 -6.15 -9.77
N CYS A 162 -10.36 -5.29 -8.98
CA CYS A 162 -10.31 -5.36 -7.53
C CYS A 162 -11.50 -6.17 -7.02
N SER A 163 -11.26 -7.32 -6.40
CA SER A 163 -12.33 -8.14 -5.82
C SER A 163 -13.06 -7.45 -4.67
N VAL A 164 -12.39 -6.56 -3.94
CA VAL A 164 -12.99 -5.81 -2.80
C VAL A 164 -14.00 -4.79 -3.31
N CYS A 165 -13.65 -4.05 -4.37
CA CYS A 165 -14.54 -3.08 -4.99
C CYS A 165 -15.45 -3.69 -6.09
N ASN A 166 -15.23 -4.95 -6.44
CA ASN A 166 -15.90 -5.70 -7.50
C ASN A 166 -15.93 -4.96 -8.86
N SER A 167 -14.81 -4.34 -9.22
CA SER A 167 -14.73 -3.49 -10.42
C SER A 167 -13.31 -3.44 -10.97
N CYS A 168 -13.18 -3.18 -12.27
CA CYS A 168 -11.90 -2.95 -12.94
C CYS A 168 -11.53 -1.47 -12.90
N TYR A 169 -10.28 -1.16 -12.55
CA TYR A 169 -9.77 0.21 -12.53
C TYR A 169 -8.57 0.37 -13.46
N LEU A 170 -8.49 1.55 -14.10
CA LEU A 170 -7.38 1.98 -14.93
C LEU A 170 -6.18 2.35 -14.07
N LEU A 171 -4.98 2.10 -14.60
CA LEU A 171 -3.71 2.36 -13.94
C LEU A 171 -3.72 1.92 -12.47
N TYR A 172 -4.25 0.70 -12.24
CA TYR A 172 -4.51 0.20 -10.91
C TYR A 172 -3.21 0.11 -10.12
N ASP A 173 -3.19 0.74 -8.95
CA ASP A 173 -2.08 0.66 -8.02
C ASP A 173 -2.33 -0.39 -6.95
N HIS A 174 -3.30 -0.14 -6.07
CA HIS A 174 -3.72 -1.06 -5.02
C HIS A 174 -5.11 -0.70 -4.49
N HIS A 175 -5.71 -1.59 -3.72
CA HIS A 175 -6.86 -1.25 -2.88
C HIS A 175 -6.33 -0.83 -1.50
N CYS A 176 -6.66 0.40 -1.09
CA CYS A 176 -6.17 0.93 0.18
C CYS A 176 -7.27 0.84 1.23
N VAL A 177 -7.08 -0.07 2.20
CA VAL A 177 -8.03 -0.28 3.30
C VAL A 177 -8.23 0.97 4.17
N TRP A 178 -7.21 1.83 4.27
CA TRP A 178 -7.25 3.05 5.10
C TRP A 178 -8.20 4.12 4.58
N ILE A 179 -8.45 4.14 3.27
CA ILE A 179 -9.40 5.04 2.62
C ILE A 179 -10.62 4.30 2.07
N ASN A 180 -10.68 2.98 2.28
CA ASN A 180 -11.68 2.07 1.71
C ASN A 180 -11.98 2.37 0.22
N ASN A 181 -10.91 2.56 -0.55
CA ASN A 181 -11.02 2.94 -1.95
C ASN A 181 -9.83 2.38 -2.74
N CYS A 182 -10.04 2.13 -4.02
CA CYS A 182 -8.94 1.81 -4.93
C CYS A 182 -8.11 3.06 -5.20
N VAL A 183 -6.80 2.89 -5.33
CA VAL A 183 -5.89 3.91 -5.82
C VAL A 183 -5.58 3.57 -7.28
N GLY A 184 -5.97 4.46 -8.18
CA GLY A 184 -5.91 4.25 -9.63
C GLY A 184 -5.62 5.53 -10.39
N TYR A 185 -5.98 5.54 -11.67
CA TYR A 185 -5.66 6.61 -12.60
C TYR A 185 -6.11 8.00 -12.11
N TYR A 186 -7.37 8.18 -11.71
CA TYR A 186 -7.92 9.52 -11.45
C TYR A 186 -7.70 10.06 -10.04
N ASN A 187 -7.37 9.20 -9.07
CA ASN A 187 -7.24 9.60 -7.67
C ASN A 187 -5.86 9.43 -7.03
N TYR A 188 -4.85 8.97 -7.77
CA TYR A 188 -3.49 8.80 -7.23
C TYR A 188 -2.96 10.09 -6.56
N ARG A 189 -3.23 11.26 -7.15
CA ARG A 189 -2.91 12.58 -6.55
C ARG A 189 -3.52 12.82 -5.18
N TRP A 190 -4.76 12.38 -4.95
CA TRP A 190 -5.46 12.57 -3.68
C TRP A 190 -4.92 11.61 -2.63
N PHE A 191 -4.56 10.40 -3.05
CA PHE A 191 -3.83 9.47 -2.20
C PHE A 191 -2.46 10.03 -1.76
N VAL A 192 -1.67 10.59 -2.69
CA VAL A 192 -0.39 11.25 -2.34
C VAL A 192 -0.61 12.46 -1.42
N LEU A 193 -1.64 13.28 -1.67
CA LEU A 193 -2.01 14.38 -0.78
C LEU A 193 -2.38 13.89 0.62
N TYR A 194 -3.13 12.78 0.73
CA TYR A 194 -3.47 12.14 2.00
C TYR A 194 -2.22 11.68 2.77
N LEU A 195 -1.23 11.09 2.09
CA LEU A 195 0.02 10.70 2.73
C LEU A 195 0.81 11.92 3.23
N VAL A 196 0.95 12.95 2.40
CA VAL A 196 1.67 14.18 2.76
C VAL A 196 0.96 14.93 3.90
N ALA A 197 -0.37 14.97 3.90
CA ALA A 197 -1.17 15.57 4.97
C ALA A 197 -0.98 14.84 6.31
N ASN A 198 -0.92 13.50 6.29
CA ASN A 198 -0.63 12.71 7.48
C ASN A 198 0.79 12.93 7.98
N ILE A 199 1.79 12.95 7.11
CA ILE A 199 3.18 13.27 7.48
C ILE A 199 3.24 14.67 8.09
N ASN A 200 2.58 15.65 7.47
CA ASN A 200 2.51 17.01 7.99
C ASN A 200 1.94 17.04 9.41
N MET A 201 0.81 16.37 9.65
CA MET A 201 0.19 16.27 10.97
C MET A 201 1.10 15.60 11.99
N LEU A 202 1.76 14.49 11.63
CA LEU A 202 2.63 13.74 12.52
C LEU A 202 3.91 14.52 12.86
N VAL A 203 4.58 15.09 11.87
CA VAL A 203 5.83 15.84 12.06
C VAL A 203 5.56 17.16 12.76
N TYR A 204 4.61 17.96 12.26
CA TYR A 204 4.32 19.25 12.85
C TYR A 204 3.61 19.13 14.19
N GLY A 205 2.64 18.22 14.32
CA GLY A 205 1.98 17.92 15.60
C GLY A 205 2.96 17.41 16.65
N GLY A 206 3.88 16.51 16.27
CA GLY A 206 4.98 16.06 17.13
C GLY A 206 5.89 17.21 17.57
N TYR A 207 6.28 18.09 16.65
CA TYR A 207 7.06 19.29 16.96
C TYR A 207 6.34 20.22 17.95
N VAL A 208 5.06 20.52 17.71
CA VAL A 208 4.25 21.36 18.61
C VAL A 208 4.14 20.76 20.00
N CYS A 209 3.91 19.44 20.10
CA CYS A 209 3.87 18.72 21.37
C CYS A 209 5.24 18.77 22.09
N PHE A 210 6.34 18.60 21.36
CA PHE A 210 7.69 18.69 21.91
C PHE A 210 7.99 20.08 22.47
N VAL A 211 7.64 21.15 21.76
CA VAL A 211 7.79 22.53 22.23
C VAL A 211 6.99 22.77 23.51
N SER A 212 5.75 22.27 23.59
CA SER A 212 4.92 22.35 24.79
C SER A 212 5.58 21.66 25.99
N LEU A 213 6.15 20.46 25.80
CA LEU A 213 6.85 19.77 26.88
C LEU A 213 8.16 20.45 27.27
N GLN A 214 8.89 21.05 26.33
CA GLN A 214 10.09 21.81 26.65
C GLN A 214 9.78 23.01 27.54
N PHE A 215 8.70 23.74 27.23
CA PHE A 215 8.22 24.84 28.05
C PHE A 215 7.86 24.37 29.47
N GLU A 216 7.09 23.30 29.58
CA GLU A 216 6.70 22.73 30.89
C GLU A 216 7.89 22.20 31.68
N ARG A 217 8.87 21.59 31.00
CA ARG A 217 10.11 21.12 31.64
C ARG A 217 10.86 22.27 32.29
N ALA A 218 10.99 23.40 31.59
CA ALA A 218 11.63 24.60 32.10
C ALA A 218 10.82 25.23 33.25
N ARG A 219 9.49 25.35 33.10
CA ARG A 219 8.59 25.92 34.10
C ARG A 219 8.59 25.14 35.41
N LEU A 220 8.56 23.81 35.32
CA LEU A 220 8.48 22.91 36.48
C LEU A 220 9.87 22.49 37.00
N GLN A 221 10.94 22.92 36.35
CA GLN A 221 12.32 22.52 36.67
C GLN A 221 12.49 20.99 36.77
N SER A 222 11.79 20.26 35.89
CA SER A 222 11.73 18.79 35.98
C SER A 222 13.10 18.15 35.64
N PRO A 223 13.59 17.20 36.47
CA PRO A 223 14.94 16.65 36.34
C PRO A 223 15.12 15.80 35.08
N GLY A 224 14.03 15.31 34.47
CA GLY A 224 14.10 14.48 33.27
C GLY A 224 12.77 14.31 32.56
N TRP A 225 12.84 13.94 31.28
CA TRP A 225 11.68 13.77 30.40
C TRP A 225 10.66 12.76 30.92
N TRP A 226 11.12 11.64 31.46
CA TRP A 226 10.23 10.61 31.97
C TRP A 226 9.48 11.08 33.22
N SER A 227 10.16 11.76 34.15
CA SER A 227 9.52 12.35 35.34
C SER A 227 8.51 13.43 34.94
N LEU A 228 8.84 14.28 33.96
CA LEU A 228 7.91 15.26 33.42
C LEU A 228 6.62 14.61 32.90
N ILE A 229 6.72 13.60 32.05
CA ILE A 229 5.56 12.97 31.41
C ILE A 229 4.75 12.13 32.41
N SER A 230 5.40 11.41 33.32
CA SER A 230 4.73 10.41 34.19
C SER A 230 4.31 10.92 35.57
N GLN A 231 4.86 12.05 36.05
CA GLN A 231 4.72 12.45 37.46
C GLN A 231 4.21 13.89 37.67
N THR A 232 3.92 14.66 36.61
CA THR A 232 3.56 16.08 36.78
C THR A 232 2.08 16.37 36.56
N THR A 233 1.63 16.49 35.31
CA THR A 233 0.24 16.85 34.97
C THR A 233 -0.32 15.90 33.92
N ALA A 234 -1.64 15.72 33.93
CA ALA A 234 -2.33 14.96 32.88
C ALA A 234 -2.11 15.55 31.47
N ALA A 235 -1.83 16.86 31.37
CA ALA A 235 -1.47 17.48 30.10
C ALA A 235 -0.10 17.00 29.62
N ASN A 236 0.91 17.01 30.48
CA ASN A 236 2.26 16.53 30.16
C ASN A 236 2.27 15.02 29.83
N GLU A 237 1.43 14.24 30.50
CA GLU A 237 1.20 12.83 30.18
C GLU A 237 0.70 12.65 28.74
N VAL A 238 -0.42 13.31 28.39
CA VAL A 238 -1.03 13.22 27.04
C VAL A 238 -0.08 13.76 25.97
N THR A 239 0.56 14.91 26.19
CA THR A 239 1.51 15.49 25.25
C THR A 239 2.73 14.60 25.04
N GLY A 240 3.22 13.95 26.10
CA GLY A 240 4.30 12.95 26.03
C GLY A 240 3.94 11.76 25.15
N ILE A 241 2.72 11.23 25.30
CA ILE A 241 2.20 10.14 24.46
C ILE A 241 2.18 10.57 23.00
N PHE A 242 1.72 11.78 22.68
CA PHE A 242 1.70 12.25 21.30
C PHE A 242 3.10 12.34 20.68
N VAL A 243 4.10 12.83 21.41
CA VAL A 243 5.49 12.83 20.90
C VAL A 243 5.97 11.41 20.60
N LEU A 244 5.73 10.47 21.52
CA LEU A 244 6.14 9.07 21.37
C LEU A 244 5.44 8.37 20.20
N LEU A 245 4.16 8.68 19.94
CA LEU A 245 3.42 8.12 18.81
C LEU A 245 3.82 8.78 17.48
N CYS A 246 3.98 10.09 17.45
CA CYS A 246 4.25 10.83 16.21
C CYS A 246 5.56 10.39 15.54
N ILE A 247 6.61 10.06 16.30
CA ILE A 247 7.92 9.68 15.75
C ILE A 247 7.86 8.41 14.87
N PRO A 248 7.48 7.22 15.39
CA PRO A 248 7.47 6.00 14.58
C PRO A 248 6.46 6.08 13.43
N PHE A 249 5.29 6.69 13.64
CA PHE A 249 4.30 6.84 12.57
C PHE A 249 4.77 7.82 11.49
N ALA A 250 5.47 8.90 11.84
CA ALA A 250 6.06 9.80 10.85
C ALA A 250 7.11 9.08 10.00
N ILE A 251 7.96 8.25 10.62
CA ILE A 251 8.97 7.46 9.90
C ILE A 251 8.29 6.48 8.93
N ILE A 252 7.32 5.69 9.41
CA ILE A 252 6.62 4.71 8.58
C ILE A 252 5.89 5.40 7.42
N ALA A 253 5.14 6.47 7.69
CA ALA A 253 4.43 7.22 6.65
C ALA A 253 5.38 7.83 5.62
N SER A 254 6.54 8.35 6.07
CA SER A 254 7.56 8.93 5.18
C SER A 254 8.22 7.88 4.30
N LEU A 255 8.57 6.71 4.85
CA LEU A 255 9.12 5.59 4.08
C LEU A 255 8.13 5.08 3.04
N PHE A 256 6.86 4.94 3.43
CA PHE A 256 5.80 4.54 2.51
C PHE A 256 5.58 5.58 1.39
N THR A 257 5.63 6.88 1.73
CA THR A 257 5.53 7.94 0.73
C THR A 257 6.74 7.97 -0.20
N ALA A 258 7.95 7.78 0.32
CA ALA A 258 9.17 7.68 -0.48
C ALA A 258 9.12 6.50 -1.46
N LEU A 259 8.52 5.38 -1.06
CA LEU A 259 8.28 4.24 -1.94
C LEU A 259 7.35 4.60 -3.11
N HIS A 260 6.26 5.33 -2.86
CA HIS A 260 5.38 5.83 -3.92
C HIS A 260 6.09 6.85 -4.85
N ILE A 261 6.96 7.70 -4.31
CA ILE A 261 7.81 8.58 -5.13
C ILE A 261 8.74 7.75 -6.03
N ARG A 262 9.33 6.67 -5.51
CA ARG A 262 10.13 5.74 -6.30
C ARG A 262 9.31 5.08 -7.41
N TYR A 263 8.04 4.73 -7.16
CA TYR A 263 7.16 4.16 -8.18
C TYR A 263 6.86 5.14 -9.32
N ILE A 264 6.64 6.41 -8.98
CA ILE A 264 6.54 7.48 -9.98
C ILE A 264 7.86 7.58 -10.76
N TYR A 265 9.01 7.56 -10.09
CA TYR A 265 10.32 7.61 -10.74
C TYR A 265 10.52 6.48 -11.76
N LEU A 266 10.15 5.25 -11.40
CA LEU A 266 10.28 4.07 -12.27
C LEU A 266 9.16 3.93 -13.31
N GLY A 267 8.14 4.78 -13.28
CA GLY A 267 6.99 4.70 -14.20
C GLY A 267 6.11 3.47 -13.98
N VAL A 268 6.09 2.92 -12.77
CA VAL A 268 5.33 1.71 -12.42
C VAL A 268 4.27 1.97 -11.37
N THR A 269 3.23 1.15 -11.35
CA THR A 269 2.32 1.01 -10.20
C THR A 269 2.82 -0.04 -9.22
N THR A 270 2.30 -0.05 -7.98
CA THR A 270 2.59 -1.12 -7.01
C THR A 270 2.26 -2.50 -7.60
N ASN A 271 1.11 -2.62 -8.25
CA ASN A 271 0.70 -3.84 -8.94
C ASN A 271 1.59 -4.21 -10.14
N GLU A 272 2.16 -3.25 -10.85
CA GLU A 272 3.10 -3.52 -11.94
C GLU A 272 4.46 -3.98 -11.42
N LEU A 273 4.91 -3.45 -10.28
CA LEU A 273 6.15 -3.89 -9.66
C LEU A 273 6.11 -5.39 -9.33
N ASP A 274 4.99 -5.88 -8.79
CA ASP A 274 4.83 -7.31 -8.50
C ASP A 274 4.96 -8.15 -9.78
N LYS A 275 4.36 -7.71 -10.88
CA LYS A 275 4.50 -8.39 -12.18
C LYS A 275 5.93 -8.34 -12.73
N TRP A 276 6.61 -7.21 -12.59
CA TRP A 276 8.02 -7.09 -12.97
C TRP A 276 8.91 -8.01 -12.13
N SER A 277 8.58 -8.24 -10.86
CA SER A 277 9.28 -9.20 -10.02
C SER A 277 9.13 -10.65 -10.52
N GLU A 278 7.98 -11.01 -11.10
CA GLU A 278 7.79 -12.31 -11.75
C GLU A 278 8.68 -12.44 -13.00
N ILE A 279 8.73 -11.40 -13.83
CA ILE A 279 9.63 -11.36 -15.00
C ILE A 279 11.10 -11.45 -14.58
N GLU A 280 11.50 -10.70 -13.55
CA GLU A 280 12.85 -10.77 -13.00
C GLU A 280 13.18 -12.17 -12.48
N HIS A 281 12.21 -12.86 -11.87
CA HIS A 281 12.37 -14.24 -11.44
C HIS A 281 12.60 -15.18 -12.64
N LEU A 282 11.82 -15.05 -13.71
CA LEU A 282 11.99 -15.85 -14.94
C LEU A 282 13.36 -15.63 -15.60
N VAL A 283 13.82 -14.37 -15.66
CA VAL A 283 15.15 -14.04 -16.18
C VAL A 283 16.25 -14.66 -15.31
N ARG A 284 16.13 -14.57 -13.98
CA ARG A 284 17.10 -15.18 -13.03
C ARG A 284 17.15 -16.70 -13.15
N LEU A 285 16.03 -17.35 -13.46
CA LEU A 285 15.97 -18.79 -13.74
C LEU A 285 16.48 -19.15 -15.14
N GLY A 286 16.69 -18.15 -16.00
CA GLY A 286 17.03 -18.37 -17.41
C GLY A 286 15.87 -18.90 -18.24
N ALA A 287 14.63 -18.77 -17.76
CA ALA A 287 13.43 -19.34 -18.38
C ALA A 287 12.72 -18.38 -19.35
N LEU A 288 13.10 -17.09 -19.41
CA LEU A 288 12.47 -16.13 -20.30
C LEU A 288 13.17 -16.06 -21.66
N TYR A 289 12.38 -16.20 -22.74
CA TYR A 289 12.86 -16.14 -24.12
C TYR A 289 12.06 -15.11 -24.94
N HIS A 290 12.73 -14.50 -25.92
CA HIS A 290 12.14 -13.57 -26.88
C HIS A 290 12.23 -14.12 -28.30
N LEU A 291 11.12 -14.09 -29.04
CA LEU A 291 11.07 -14.43 -30.46
C LEU A 291 11.60 -13.26 -31.29
N GLN A 292 12.68 -13.46 -32.05
CA GLN A 292 13.33 -12.36 -32.77
C GLN A 292 12.74 -12.06 -34.16
N SER A 293 12.23 -13.08 -34.85
CA SER A 293 11.88 -13.01 -36.27
C SER A 293 10.39 -13.23 -36.58
N SER A 294 9.57 -13.48 -35.55
CA SER A 294 8.13 -13.68 -35.68
C SER A 294 7.41 -13.44 -34.34
N ASP A 295 6.10 -13.36 -34.40
CA ASP A 295 5.23 -13.58 -33.24
C ASP A 295 4.44 -14.87 -33.44
N ILE A 296 4.05 -15.51 -32.32
CA ILE A 296 3.11 -16.63 -32.34
C ILE A 296 1.83 -16.14 -31.69
N ASN A 297 0.77 -16.00 -32.47
CA ASN A 297 -0.51 -15.47 -32.01
C ASN A 297 -0.41 -14.06 -31.36
N GLY A 298 0.51 -13.22 -31.83
CA GLY A 298 0.78 -11.90 -31.26
C GLY A 298 1.65 -11.91 -30.00
N GLU A 299 2.21 -13.05 -29.61
CA GLU A 299 3.12 -13.16 -28.46
C GLU A 299 4.58 -13.16 -28.92
N THR A 300 5.38 -12.31 -28.26
CA THR A 300 6.82 -12.11 -28.56
C THR A 300 7.73 -12.65 -27.46
N TYR A 301 7.18 -12.93 -26.28
CA TYR A 301 7.91 -13.46 -25.13
C TYR A 301 7.30 -14.78 -24.69
N LEU A 302 8.17 -15.74 -24.35
CA LEU A 302 7.81 -17.10 -23.97
C LEU A 302 8.52 -17.49 -22.68
N GLU A 303 7.88 -18.34 -21.90
CA GLU A 303 8.50 -19.01 -20.76
C GLU A 303 8.88 -20.45 -21.15
N GLN A 304 10.11 -20.85 -20.85
CA GLN A 304 10.55 -22.23 -20.95
C GLN A 304 10.07 -23.00 -19.72
N ALA A 305 9.34 -24.08 -19.94
CA ALA A 305 8.84 -24.96 -18.90
C ALA A 305 9.11 -26.43 -19.25
N SER A 306 8.94 -27.31 -18.28
CA SER A 306 9.02 -28.76 -18.48
C SER A 306 7.66 -29.41 -18.27
N THR A 307 7.26 -30.28 -19.19
CA THR A 307 6.06 -31.10 -19.02
C THR A 307 6.25 -32.12 -17.90
N LYS A 308 5.16 -32.78 -17.47
CA LYS A 308 5.23 -33.87 -16.49
C LYS A 308 6.13 -35.02 -16.92
N ASP A 309 6.28 -35.20 -18.23
CA ASP A 309 7.12 -36.24 -18.84
C ASP A 309 8.58 -35.78 -19.03
N GLY A 310 8.94 -34.59 -18.54
CA GLY A 310 10.29 -34.04 -18.59
C GLY A 310 10.67 -33.41 -19.93
N GLN A 311 9.71 -33.21 -20.84
CA GLN A 311 9.98 -32.57 -22.14
C GLN A 311 10.00 -31.05 -21.98
N THR A 312 11.02 -30.40 -22.54
CA THR A 312 11.09 -28.95 -22.62
C THR A 312 10.01 -28.43 -23.59
N VAL A 313 9.25 -27.45 -23.15
CA VAL A 313 8.24 -26.74 -23.94
C VAL A 313 8.36 -25.25 -23.70
N TYR A 314 7.85 -24.45 -24.64
CA TYR A 314 7.74 -23.00 -24.47
C TYR A 314 6.27 -22.62 -24.41
N ILE A 315 5.89 -21.97 -23.32
CA ILE A 315 4.52 -21.62 -22.98
C ILE A 315 4.29 -20.12 -23.05
N SER A 316 3.02 -19.76 -23.27
CA SER A 316 2.53 -18.39 -23.22
C SER A 316 2.59 -17.82 -21.81
N LEU A 317 3.15 -16.61 -21.65
CA LEU A 317 3.08 -15.85 -20.39
C LEU A 317 1.64 -15.39 -20.06
N LYS A 318 0.73 -15.40 -21.04
CA LYS A 318 -0.64 -14.91 -20.90
C LYS A 318 -1.56 -15.96 -20.26
N ASN A 319 -1.42 -17.22 -20.65
CA ASN A 319 -2.36 -18.29 -20.29
C ASN A 319 -1.72 -19.68 -20.14
N GLU A 320 -0.39 -19.79 -20.13
CA GLU A 320 0.38 -21.04 -19.98
C GLU A 320 0.11 -22.07 -21.09
N ALA A 321 -0.52 -21.68 -22.20
CA ALA A 321 -0.70 -22.56 -23.34
C ALA A 321 0.65 -22.89 -23.98
N ILE A 322 0.86 -24.15 -24.34
CA ILE A 322 2.07 -24.56 -25.07
C ILE A 322 2.02 -23.97 -26.47
N LEU A 323 3.01 -23.14 -26.80
CA LEU A 323 3.16 -22.50 -28.11
C LEU A 323 4.19 -23.23 -28.97
N ILE A 324 5.27 -23.74 -28.36
CA ILE A 324 6.33 -24.47 -29.07
C ILE A 324 6.67 -25.74 -28.29
N GLN A 325 6.59 -26.88 -28.98
CA GLN A 325 7.12 -28.15 -28.48
C GLN A 325 8.65 -28.14 -28.59
N GLY A 326 9.37 -28.78 -27.67
CA GLY A 326 10.83 -28.81 -27.70
C GLY A 326 11.43 -29.36 -29.00
N SER A 327 10.72 -30.27 -29.69
CA SER A 327 11.10 -30.77 -31.02
C SER A 327 11.12 -29.71 -32.10
N ASP A 328 10.23 -28.72 -31.99
CA ASP A 328 9.96 -27.75 -33.04
C ASP A 328 10.74 -26.44 -32.81
N VAL A 329 11.48 -26.35 -31.69
CA VAL A 329 12.20 -25.13 -31.29
C VAL A 329 13.19 -24.66 -32.36
N HIS A 330 13.77 -25.59 -33.12
CA HIS A 330 14.73 -25.27 -34.19
C HIS A 330 14.11 -24.50 -35.36
N HIS A 331 12.78 -24.46 -35.48
CA HIS A 331 12.08 -23.65 -36.47
C HIS A 331 11.89 -22.20 -36.05
N TYR A 332 12.25 -21.84 -34.80
CA TYR A 332 12.05 -20.52 -34.24
C TYR A 332 13.38 -19.90 -33.80
N ASP A 333 13.51 -18.60 -34.04
CA ASP A 333 14.66 -17.81 -33.58
C ASP A 333 14.38 -17.28 -32.17
N LEU A 334 14.75 -18.08 -31.16
CA LEU A 334 14.57 -17.76 -29.75
C LEU A 334 15.85 -17.23 -29.13
N ARG A 335 15.77 -16.03 -28.55
CA ARG A 335 16.85 -15.45 -27.74
C ARG A 335 16.49 -15.51 -26.27
N GLN A 336 17.33 -16.13 -25.45
CA GLN A 336 17.19 -16.08 -24.00
C GLN A 336 17.44 -14.65 -23.49
N ILE A 337 16.61 -14.19 -22.56
CA ILE A 337 16.78 -12.91 -21.89
C ILE A 337 17.61 -13.12 -20.61
N THR A 338 18.69 -12.35 -20.46
CA THR A 338 19.66 -12.51 -19.36
C THR A 338 19.66 -11.35 -18.36
N SER A 339 19.15 -10.18 -18.75
CA SER A 339 19.04 -9.01 -17.87
C SER A 339 17.76 -8.23 -18.16
N VAL A 340 16.99 -7.96 -17.09
CA VAL A 340 15.79 -7.12 -17.18
C VAL A 340 16.17 -5.70 -17.56
N GLU A 341 17.21 -5.15 -16.94
CA GLU A 341 17.60 -3.75 -17.08
C GLU A 341 18.17 -3.43 -18.47
N ASN A 342 18.89 -4.37 -19.09
CA ASN A 342 19.59 -4.13 -20.34
C ASN A 342 18.80 -4.60 -21.57
N GLU A 343 17.93 -5.59 -21.43
CA GLU A 343 17.23 -6.21 -22.57
C GLU A 343 15.72 -5.96 -22.60
N LEU A 344 15.10 -5.64 -21.47
CA LEU A 344 13.67 -5.37 -21.39
C LEU A 344 13.41 -3.88 -21.21
N THR A 345 12.51 -3.34 -22.03
CA THR A 345 12.13 -1.93 -21.94
C THR A 345 10.79 -1.80 -21.21
N ASN A 346 10.76 -1.02 -20.12
CA ASN A 346 9.51 -0.56 -19.54
C ASN A 346 8.92 0.55 -20.41
N ILE A 347 8.07 0.20 -21.38
CA ILE A 347 7.44 1.16 -22.30
C ILE A 347 6.53 2.20 -21.61
N TYR A 348 6.25 2.03 -20.33
CA TYR A 348 5.46 2.94 -19.51
C TYR A 348 6.31 3.97 -18.77
N ASP A 349 7.62 3.73 -18.64
CA ASP A 349 8.54 4.73 -18.09
C ASP A 349 8.84 5.79 -19.15
N ARG A 350 8.37 7.02 -18.90
CA ARG A 350 8.56 8.19 -19.76
C ARG A 350 9.52 9.20 -19.14
N GLY A 351 10.25 8.80 -18.10
CA GLY A 351 11.07 9.67 -17.26
C GLY A 351 10.26 10.35 -16.15
N PHE A 352 10.94 10.64 -15.04
CA PHE A 352 10.34 11.09 -13.78
C PHE A 352 9.23 12.15 -13.93
N TRP A 353 9.48 13.22 -14.68
CA TRP A 353 8.52 14.31 -14.82
C TRP A 353 7.26 13.93 -15.62
N ASN A 354 7.40 13.09 -16.66
CA ASN A 354 6.26 12.62 -17.44
C ASN A 354 5.46 11.58 -16.66
N ASN A 355 6.14 10.72 -15.90
CA ASN A 355 5.48 9.78 -15.00
C ASN A 355 4.72 10.53 -13.90
N ALA A 356 5.31 11.60 -13.35
CA ALA A 356 4.65 12.46 -12.37
C ALA A 356 3.42 13.16 -12.97
N ARG A 357 3.50 13.67 -14.22
CA ARG A 357 2.36 14.26 -14.93
C ARG A 357 1.23 13.26 -15.15
N GLU A 358 1.54 12.05 -15.61
CA GLU A 358 0.54 10.98 -15.82
C GLU A 358 -0.19 10.65 -14.50
N ARG A 359 0.54 10.55 -13.39
CA ARG A 359 0.03 10.10 -12.08
C ARG A 359 -0.62 11.22 -11.27
N LEU A 360 -0.14 12.45 -11.37
CA LEU A 360 -0.57 13.56 -10.51
C LEU A 360 -1.42 14.61 -11.24
N LEU A 361 -1.25 14.76 -12.56
CA LEU A 361 -1.92 15.77 -13.37
C LEU A 361 -2.89 15.19 -14.40
N LEU A 362 -2.85 13.86 -14.62
CA LEU A 362 -3.67 13.12 -15.59
C LEU A 362 -3.38 13.44 -17.06
N GLU A 363 -2.15 13.86 -17.37
CA GLU A 363 -1.72 14.18 -18.74
C GLU A 363 -1.23 12.93 -19.48
#